data_AF-A0A2R6NM57-F1
#
_entry.id   AF-A0A2R6NM57-F1
#
_cell.length_a   1.000
_cell.length_b   1.000
_cell.length_c   1.000
_cell.angle_alpha   90.00
_cell.angle_beta   90.00
_cell.angle_gamma   90.00
#
_symmetry.space_group_name_H-M   'P 1'
#
loop_
_entity.id
_entity.type
_entity.pdbx_description
1 polymer ?
#
loop_
_entity_poly.entity_id
_entity_poly.type
_entity_poly.pdbx_seq_one_letter_code
_entity_poly.pdbx_strand_id
1 'polypeptide(L)'
;MSGTELIWSHWTQLEEVIDASANTPGGSKAATEPVTTEPRYVLRPWYQRVGLITGQVTMSAGLIVLLFTARMRIVRRLYVIPSSRLIPNSPTAKLVKSPNDRFLLVQSVLHLRDEGKIHPLSECQLQLGDQDDELDILINGSGIKYWLKMEDASILGDKKAVWPAKEALYKVWYGRAGKRLMAKDGWTKQDAV
;
A
#
# COMPACT_ATOMS: atom_id res chain seq x y z
N MET A 1 -16.73 3.59 -22.63
CA MET A 1 -15.61 4.05 -23.47
C MET A 1 -14.32 3.60 -22.83
N SER A 2 -13.55 2.76 -23.51
CA SER A 2 -12.24 2.32 -23.02
C SER A 2 -11.22 3.44 -23.16
N GLY A 3 -10.24 3.56 -22.25
CA GLY A 3 -9.14 4.52 -22.40
C GLY A 3 -8.39 4.36 -23.74
N THR A 4 -8.37 3.16 -24.31
CA THR A 4 -7.79 2.89 -25.63
C THR A 4 -8.58 3.54 -26.78
N GLU A 5 -9.91 3.59 -26.71
CA GLU A 5 -10.72 4.27 -27.74
C GLU A 5 -10.48 5.78 -27.74
N LEU A 6 -10.34 6.38 -26.55
CA LEU A 6 -10.15 7.82 -26.40
C LEU A 6 -8.76 8.27 -26.89
N ILE A 7 -7.75 7.44 -26.68
CA ILE A 7 -6.41 7.69 -27.23
C ILE A 7 -6.42 7.48 -28.76
N TRP A 8 -7.16 6.48 -29.25
CA TRP A 8 -7.24 6.19 -30.68
C TRP A 8 -8.01 7.25 -31.47
N SER A 9 -9.14 7.73 -30.96
CA SER A 9 -9.97 8.74 -31.62
C SER A 9 -9.38 10.15 -31.58
N HIS A 10 -8.56 10.47 -30.57
CA HIS A 10 -7.91 11.78 -30.43
C HIS A 10 -6.43 11.78 -30.86
N TRP A 11 -5.97 10.73 -31.54
CA TRP A 11 -4.56 10.58 -31.94
C TRP A 11 -4.13 11.44 -33.13
N THR A 12 -5.10 12.05 -33.81
CA THR A 12 -4.89 12.97 -34.93
C THR A 12 -5.18 14.41 -34.54
N GLN A 13 -4.44 15.35 -35.12
CA GLN A 13 -4.77 16.77 -35.09
C GLN A 13 -5.29 17.17 -36.47
N LEU A 14 -6.28 18.06 -36.49
CA LEU A 14 -6.66 18.75 -37.70
C LEU A 14 -5.48 19.66 -38.06
N GLU A 15 -4.86 19.44 -39.21
CA GLU A 15 -3.88 20.39 -39.72
C GLU A 15 -4.66 21.55 -40.32
N GLU A 16 -4.65 22.70 -39.63
CA GLU A 16 -5.18 23.93 -40.20
C GLU A 16 -4.28 24.28 -41.39
N VAL A 17 -4.85 24.24 -42.59
CA VAL A 17 -4.15 24.64 -43.81
C VAL A 17 -3.91 26.14 -43.68
N ILE A 18 -2.71 26.51 -43.26
CA ILE A 18 -2.28 27.90 -43.29
C ILE A 18 -2.17 28.24 -44.78
N ASP A 19 -3.14 29.00 -45.29
CA ASP A 19 -3.14 29.47 -46.66
C ASP A 19 -1.84 30.23 -46.92
N ALA A 20 -0.88 29.56 -47.56
CA ALA A 20 0.44 30.10 -47.90
C ALA A 20 0.35 31.30 -48.87
N SER A 21 -0.86 31.69 -49.29
CA SER A 21 -1.15 32.85 -50.12
C SER A 21 -1.05 34.21 -49.39
N ALA A 22 -0.95 34.25 -48.06
CA ALA A 22 -1.06 35.52 -47.33
C ALA A 22 0.23 36.36 -47.25
N ASN A 23 1.42 35.84 -47.60
CA ASN A 23 2.70 36.51 -47.33
C ASN A 23 3.67 36.66 -48.53
N THR A 24 3.19 36.61 -49.77
CA THR A 24 4.03 37.01 -50.93
C THR A 24 3.69 38.45 -51.34
N PRO A 25 4.50 39.47 -51.00
CA PRO A 25 4.26 40.83 -51.44
C PRO A 25 4.76 40.98 -52.88
N GLY A 26 3.84 40.86 -53.84
CA GLY A 26 4.03 41.31 -55.22
C GLY A 26 4.04 40.20 -56.26
N GLY A 27 3.00 40.15 -57.10
CA GLY A 27 3.06 39.42 -58.36
C GLY A 27 1.72 38.90 -58.87
N SER A 28 1.08 39.70 -59.74
CA SER A 28 0.10 39.32 -60.77
C SER A 28 -1.15 38.51 -60.39
N LYS A 29 -2.31 39.18 -60.55
CA LYS A 29 -3.66 38.62 -60.57
C LYS A 29 -3.84 37.65 -61.75
N ALA A 30 -3.72 36.35 -61.49
CA ALA A 30 -4.40 35.33 -62.28
C ALA A 30 -5.42 34.64 -61.35
N ALA A 31 -6.70 34.74 -61.71
CA ALA A 31 -7.81 34.13 -60.97
C ALA A 31 -7.66 32.61 -61.00
N THR A 32 -7.05 32.06 -59.95
CA THR A 32 -7.00 30.62 -59.68
C THR A 32 -8.13 30.34 -58.71
N GLU A 33 -9.01 29.40 -59.06
CA GLU A 33 -10.15 29.02 -58.21
C GLU A 33 -9.69 28.64 -56.80
N PRO A 34 -10.47 28.98 -55.75
CA PRO A 34 -10.12 28.64 -54.38
C PRO A 34 -10.15 27.12 -54.22
N VAL A 35 -8.97 26.50 -54.20
CA VAL A 35 -8.81 25.08 -53.85
C VAL A 35 -9.32 24.93 -52.42
N THR A 36 -10.54 24.40 -52.30
CA THR A 36 -11.15 24.09 -51.01
C THR A 36 -10.41 22.88 -50.47
N THR A 37 -9.35 23.12 -49.71
CA THR A 37 -8.53 22.05 -49.17
C THR A 37 -9.30 21.43 -48.01
N GLU A 38 -9.86 20.23 -48.23
CA GLU A 38 -10.57 19.50 -47.18
C GLU A 38 -9.67 19.33 -45.95
N PRO A 39 -10.22 19.49 -44.73
CA PRO A 39 -9.41 19.45 -43.52
C PRO A 39 -8.75 18.07 -43.38
N ARG A 40 -7.42 18.05 -43.38
CA ARG A 40 -6.64 16.82 -43.30
C ARG A 40 -6.31 16.48 -41.85
N TYR A 41 -6.63 15.26 -41.43
CA TYR A 41 -6.19 14.72 -40.15
C TYR A 41 -4.76 14.21 -40.26
N VAL A 42 -3.86 14.76 -39.43
CA VAL A 42 -2.46 14.36 -39.38
C VAL A 42 -2.15 13.75 -38.01
N LEU A 43 -1.27 12.78 -38.04
CA LEU A 43 -0.78 12.08 -36.87
C LEU A 43 0.03 13.04 -35.96
N ARG A 44 -0.32 13.10 -34.67
CA ARG A 44 0.49 13.85 -33.68
C ARG A 44 1.94 13.35 -33.65
N PRO A 45 2.94 14.21 -33.39
CA PRO A 45 4.35 13.81 -33.33
C PRO A 45 4.59 12.64 -32.37
N TRP A 46 5.50 11.72 -32.75
CA TRP A 46 5.72 10.46 -32.03
C TRP A 46 6.11 10.64 -30.56
N TYR A 47 6.86 11.70 -30.22
CA TYR A 47 7.29 11.98 -28.85
C TYR A 47 6.14 12.30 -27.91
N GLN A 48 5.06 12.94 -28.40
CA GLN A 48 3.85 13.19 -27.60
C GLN A 48 3.18 11.86 -27.21
N ARG A 49 3.22 10.88 -28.12
CA ARG A 49 2.62 9.55 -27.91
C ARG A 49 3.39 8.77 -26.85
N VAL A 50 4.72 8.75 -27.00
CA VAL A 50 5.62 8.11 -26.02
C VAL A 50 5.44 8.76 -24.65
N GLY A 51 5.30 10.10 -24.59
CA GLY A 51 5.03 10.81 -23.35
C GLY A 51 3.72 10.37 -22.68
N LEU A 52 2.61 10.29 -23.44
CA LEU A 52 1.31 9.86 -22.90
C LEU A 52 1.35 8.42 -22.35
N ILE A 53 1.93 7.49 -23.11
CA ILE A 53 2.07 6.08 -22.69
C ILE A 53 2.93 6.00 -21.43
N THR A 54 4.07 6.70 -21.43
CA THR A 54 4.99 6.73 -20.27
C THR A 54 4.30 7.32 -19.04
N GLY A 55 3.50 8.37 -19.20
CA GLY A 55 2.71 8.96 -18.13
C GLY A 55 1.71 7.96 -17.52
N GLN A 56 0.94 7.26 -18.35
CA GLN A 56 -0.05 6.28 -17.88
C GLN A 56 0.59 5.08 -17.18
N VAL A 57 1.69 4.57 -17.71
CA VAL A 57 2.45 3.46 -17.09
C VAL A 57 3.02 3.91 -15.74
N THR A 58 3.62 5.10 -15.69
CA THR A 58 4.19 5.64 -14.45
C THR A 58 3.12 5.87 -13.39
N MET A 59 1.98 6.44 -13.77
CA MET A 59 0.84 6.64 -12.86
C MET A 59 0.31 5.31 -12.31
N SER A 60 0.16 4.31 -13.18
CA SER A 60 -0.31 2.98 -12.78
C SER A 60 0.69 2.28 -11.86
N ALA A 61 1.98 2.33 -12.20
CA ALA A 61 3.04 1.77 -11.37
C ALA A 61 3.09 2.45 -10.00
N GLY A 62 2.97 3.77 -9.94
CA GLY A 62 2.88 4.53 -8.68
C GLY A 62 1.70 4.09 -7.81
N LEU A 63 0.52 3.91 -8.41
CA LEU A 63 -0.66 3.42 -7.70
C LEU A 63 -0.46 2.01 -7.14
N ILE A 64 0.17 1.11 -7.91
CA ILE A 64 0.49 -0.25 -7.45
C ILE A 64 1.43 -0.20 -6.25
N VAL A 65 2.50 0.60 -6.30
CA VAL A 65 3.44 0.75 -5.18
C VAL A 65 2.75 1.32 -3.94
N LEU A 66 1.85 2.29 -4.11
CA LEU A 66 1.07 2.86 -3.01
C LEU A 66 0.17 1.80 -2.35
N LEU A 67 -0.58 1.04 -3.15
CA LEU A 67 -1.45 -0.02 -2.64
C LEU A 67 -0.64 -1.14 -1.97
N PHE A 68 0.51 -1.49 -2.56
CA PHE A 68 1.40 -2.52 -2.04
C PHE A 68 1.98 -2.12 -0.68
N THR A 69 2.44 -0.87 -0.53
CA THR A 69 2.96 -0.33 0.73
C THR A 69 1.87 -0.21 1.80
N ALA A 70 0.64 0.17 1.42
CA ALA A 70 -0.50 0.16 2.34
C ALA A 70 -0.82 -1.27 2.84
N ARG A 71 -0.82 -2.26 1.94
CA ARG A 71 -1.09 -3.67 2.29
C ARG A 71 0.03 -4.33 3.10
N MET A 72 1.28 -3.86 3.02
CA MET A 72 2.39 -4.38 3.83
C MET A 72 2.15 -4.26 5.34
N ARG A 73 1.34 -3.29 5.77
CA ARG A 73 1.08 -3.03 7.20
C ARG A 73 0.02 -3.94 7.80
N ILE A 74 -0.78 -4.63 6.98
CA ILE A 74 -1.83 -5.54 7.46
C ILE A 74 -1.20 -6.87 7.87
N VAL A 75 -1.37 -7.23 9.14
CA VAL A 75 -0.88 -8.49 9.71
C VAL A 75 -1.85 -9.61 9.37
N ARG A 76 -1.33 -10.68 8.76
CA ARG A 76 -2.06 -11.91 8.48
C ARG A 76 -1.89 -12.93 9.60
N ARG A 77 -0.66 -13.11 10.08
CA ARG A 77 -0.32 -14.03 11.16
C ARG A 77 0.70 -13.38 12.09
N LEU A 78 0.54 -13.67 13.36
CA LEU A 78 1.38 -13.13 14.42
C LEU A 78 1.79 -14.26 15.35
N TYR A 79 3.10 -14.44 15.53
CA TYR A 79 3.63 -15.46 16.42
C TYR A 79 4.52 -14.83 17.48
N VAL A 80 4.30 -15.20 18.73
CA VAL A 80 5.19 -14.86 19.85
C VAL A 80 6.07 -16.07 20.12
N ILE A 81 7.36 -15.93 19.80
CA ILE A 81 8.36 -17.00 19.86
C ILE A 81 9.23 -16.77 21.11
N PRO A 82 9.39 -17.77 21.99
CA PRO A 82 10.36 -17.66 23.09
C PRO A 82 11.80 -17.71 22.56
N SER A 83 12.72 -16.96 23.17
CA SER A 83 14.17 -16.96 22.89
C SER A 83 14.77 -18.36 22.77
N SER A 84 14.33 -19.29 23.62
CA SER A 84 14.84 -20.66 23.68
C SER A 84 14.64 -21.49 22.41
N ARG A 85 13.76 -21.05 21.51
CA ARG A 85 13.48 -21.73 20.23
C ARG A 85 14.15 -21.08 19.03
N LEU A 86 14.92 -20.01 19.21
CA LEU A 86 15.67 -19.43 18.09
C LEU A 86 16.83 -20.33 17.70
N ILE A 87 16.99 -20.54 16.40
CA ILE A 87 18.07 -21.35 15.84
C ILE A 87 19.40 -20.66 16.18
N PRO A 88 20.35 -21.34 16.85
CA PRO A 88 21.58 -20.74 17.38
C PRO A 88 22.48 -20.09 16.32
N ASN A 89 22.29 -20.41 15.04
CA ASN A 89 23.06 -19.85 13.92
C ASN A 89 22.32 -18.80 13.09
N SER A 90 21.12 -18.40 13.50
CA SER A 90 20.38 -17.34 12.80
C SER A 90 21.00 -15.97 13.11
N PRO A 91 21.03 -14.99 12.18
CA PRO A 91 21.37 -13.61 12.51
C PRO A 91 20.51 -13.04 13.67
N THR A 92 19.30 -13.56 13.87
CA THR A 92 18.44 -13.23 15.03
C THR A 92 18.95 -13.75 16.37
N ALA A 93 19.83 -14.77 16.42
CA ALA A 93 20.42 -15.24 17.68
C ALA A 93 21.31 -14.16 18.33
N LYS A 94 21.92 -13.28 17.52
CA LYS A 94 22.71 -12.13 18.02
C LYS A 94 21.86 -11.03 18.67
N LEU A 95 20.53 -11.06 18.48
CA LEU A 95 19.59 -10.09 19.07
C LEU A 95 19.10 -10.52 20.46
N VAL A 96 19.40 -11.74 20.91
CA VAL A 96 19.05 -12.21 22.25
C VAL A 96 19.97 -11.52 23.27
N LYS A 97 19.44 -10.55 24.01
CA LYS A 97 20.14 -9.84 25.09
C LYS A 97 19.88 -10.49 26.44
N SER A 98 18.74 -11.17 26.59
CA SER A 98 18.29 -11.80 27.84
C SER A 98 17.69 -13.19 27.59
N PRO A 99 17.87 -14.15 28.51
CA PRO A 99 17.23 -15.47 28.42
C PRO A 99 15.69 -15.40 28.38
N ASN A 100 15.09 -14.28 28.83
CA ASN A 100 13.64 -14.05 28.78
C ASN A 100 13.17 -13.24 27.57
N ASP A 101 14.05 -12.98 26.58
CA ASP A 101 13.64 -12.27 25.39
C ASP A 101 12.61 -13.08 24.61
N ARG A 102 11.55 -12.40 24.19
CA ARG A 102 10.53 -12.96 23.31
C ARG A 102 10.62 -12.21 22.00
N PHE A 103 10.33 -12.91 20.92
CA PHE A 103 10.36 -12.38 19.59
C PHE A 103 8.97 -12.41 19.00
N LEU A 104 8.65 -11.39 18.22
CA LEU A 104 7.43 -11.25 17.48
C LEU A 104 7.73 -11.53 16.01
N LEU A 105 7.19 -12.61 15.47
CA LEU A 105 7.19 -12.84 14.03
C LEU A 105 5.90 -12.29 13.44
N VAL A 106 6.04 -11.22 12.66
CA VAL A 106 4.96 -10.55 11.94
C VAL A 106 4.95 -11.04 10.51
N GLN A 107 3.88 -11.73 10.12
CA GLN A 107 3.64 -12.11 8.74
C GLN A 107 2.52 -11.24 8.17
N SER A 108 2.89 -10.26 7.35
CA SER A 108 1.93 -9.45 6.59
C SER A 108 1.36 -10.19 5.38
N VAL A 109 0.35 -9.60 4.74
CA VAL A 109 -0.32 -10.16 3.54
C VAL A 109 0.65 -10.46 2.38
N LEU A 110 1.78 -9.75 2.32
CA LEU A 110 2.75 -9.86 1.23
C LEU A 110 3.82 -10.92 1.44
N HIS A 111 3.94 -11.45 2.66
CA HIS A 111 4.87 -12.54 2.92
C HIS A 111 4.29 -13.85 2.40
N LEU A 112 5.05 -14.55 1.58
CA LEU A 112 4.66 -15.83 1.01
C LEU A 112 5.13 -16.98 1.92
N ARG A 113 4.26 -17.97 2.14
CA ARG A 113 4.56 -19.21 2.89
C ARG A 113 5.09 -18.95 4.31
N ASP A 114 6.39 -19.14 4.51
CA ASP A 114 7.08 -19.15 5.81
C ASP A 114 7.94 -17.89 6.02
N GLU A 115 7.73 -16.87 5.20
CA GLU A 115 8.38 -15.58 5.35
C GLU A 115 7.70 -14.72 6.42
N GLY A 116 8.48 -13.87 7.07
CA GLY A 116 7.98 -12.87 8.01
C GLY A 116 9.11 -12.05 8.60
N LYS A 117 8.75 -10.94 9.23
CA LYS A 117 9.71 -10.08 9.93
C LYS A 117 9.73 -10.40 11.41
N ILE A 118 10.92 -10.60 11.95
CA ILE A 118 11.13 -10.87 13.36
C ILE A 118 11.54 -9.57 14.05
N HIS A 119 10.84 -9.25 15.14
CA HIS A 119 11.13 -8.09 15.98
C HIS A 119 11.27 -8.52 17.44
N PRO A 120 12.20 -7.95 18.23
CA PRO A 120 12.20 -8.15 19.67
C PRO A 120 10.87 -7.65 20.26
N LEU A 121 10.20 -8.47 21.07
CA LEU A 121 8.92 -8.11 21.67
C LEU A 121 9.09 -6.90 22.61
N SER A 122 10.27 -6.71 23.19
CA SER A 122 10.63 -5.53 24.01
C SER A 122 10.60 -4.21 23.23
N GLU A 123 10.78 -4.26 21.91
CA GLU A 123 10.71 -3.11 21.00
C GLU A 123 9.31 -2.93 20.42
N CYS A 124 8.37 -3.84 20.70
CA CYS A 124 7.02 -3.80 20.15
C CYS A 124 6.01 -3.40 21.23
N GLN A 125 5.20 -2.39 20.94
CA GLN A 125 4.09 -1.95 21.78
C GLN A 125 2.77 -2.30 21.11
N LEU A 126 1.84 -2.83 21.89
CA LEU A 126 0.47 -3.09 21.46
C LEU A 126 -0.40 -1.90 21.87
N GLN A 127 -1.15 -1.32 20.91
CA GLN A 127 -2.03 -0.17 21.07
C GLN A 127 -3.42 -0.50 20.51
N LEU A 128 -4.42 0.30 20.90
CA LEU A 128 -5.75 0.25 20.28
C LEU A 128 -5.67 0.74 18.83
N GLY A 129 -6.38 0.03 17.95
CA GLY A 129 -6.67 0.49 16.61
C GLY A 129 -7.60 1.70 16.59
N ASP A 130 -7.82 2.23 15.39
CA ASP A 130 -8.84 3.27 15.16
C ASP A 130 -10.26 2.67 15.33
N GLN A 131 -10.41 1.37 15.14
CA GLN A 131 -11.66 0.61 15.32
C GLN A 131 -11.59 -0.33 16.53
N ASP A 132 -12.76 -0.63 17.10
CA ASP A 132 -12.89 -1.51 18.28
C ASP A 132 -12.54 -2.97 17.99
N ASP A 133 -12.49 -3.39 16.74
CA ASP A 133 -12.01 -4.69 16.29
C ASP A 133 -10.56 -4.67 15.78
N GLU A 134 -9.87 -3.54 15.88
CA GLU A 134 -8.50 -3.40 15.42
C GLU A 134 -7.53 -3.23 16.60
N LEU A 135 -6.29 -3.67 16.36
CA LEU A 135 -5.14 -3.49 17.22
C LEU A 135 -3.94 -3.05 16.40
N ASP A 136 -3.13 -2.22 17.01
CA ASP A 136 -1.93 -1.69 16.39
C ASP A 136 -0.67 -2.18 17.09
N ILE A 137 0.30 -2.62 16.29
CA ILE A 137 1.62 -2.98 16.79
C ILE A 137 2.58 -1.90 16.34
N LEU A 138 3.03 -1.08 17.29
CA LEU A 138 4.04 -0.05 17.08
C LEU A 138 5.42 -0.64 17.34
N ILE A 139 6.33 -0.52 16.38
CA ILE A 139 7.71 -0.96 16.54
C ILE A 139 8.60 0.24 16.84
N ASN A 140 9.05 0.32 18.08
CA ASN A 140 9.90 1.39 18.60
C ASN A 140 11.16 1.53 17.73
N GLY A 141 11.55 2.78 17.45
CA GLY A 141 12.72 3.12 16.62
C GLY A 141 12.47 3.10 15.11
N SER A 142 11.48 2.35 14.61
CA SER A 142 11.18 2.30 13.17
C SER A 142 10.06 3.25 12.73
N GLY A 143 9.18 3.63 13.66
CA GLY A 143 7.95 4.38 13.35
C GLY A 143 6.94 3.58 12.51
N ILE A 144 7.18 2.28 12.29
CA ILE A 144 6.26 1.42 11.55
C ILE A 144 5.15 0.95 12.48
N LYS A 145 3.91 1.15 12.01
CA LYS A 145 2.67 0.70 12.64
C LYS A 145 2.11 -0.45 11.82
N TYR A 146 1.87 -1.60 12.45
CA TYR A 146 1.19 -2.74 11.84
C TYR A 146 -0.24 -2.85 12.35
N TRP A 147 -1.16 -3.13 11.44
CA TRP A 147 -2.58 -3.25 11.71
C TRP A 147 -2.97 -4.71 11.85
N LEU A 148 -3.57 -5.05 12.98
CA LEU A 148 -4.06 -6.38 13.30
C LEU A 148 -5.58 -6.32 13.46
N LYS A 149 -6.29 -6.87 12.48
CA LYS A 149 -7.74 -7.03 12.56
C LYS A 149 -8.08 -8.23 13.44
N MET A 150 -8.96 -8.03 14.42
CA MET A 150 -9.36 -9.03 15.41
C MET A 150 -10.67 -9.74 15.05
N GLU A 151 -11.42 -9.22 14.09
CA GLU A 151 -12.57 -9.93 13.51
C GLU A 151 -12.12 -11.29 12.96
N ASP A 152 -12.82 -12.35 13.37
CA ASP A 152 -12.50 -13.76 13.04
C ASP A 152 -11.09 -14.23 13.42
N ALA A 153 -10.37 -13.48 14.25
CA ALA A 153 -9.02 -13.86 14.65
C ALA A 153 -9.00 -15.16 15.45
N SER A 154 -8.05 -16.03 15.09
CA SER A 154 -7.81 -17.30 15.76
C SER A 154 -6.61 -17.16 16.68
N ILE A 155 -6.81 -17.25 18.00
CA ILE A 155 -5.72 -17.17 18.97
C ILE A 155 -5.45 -18.56 19.51
N LEU A 156 -4.23 -19.05 19.29
CA LEU A 156 -3.82 -20.41 19.66
C LEU A 156 -4.69 -21.51 19.03
N GLY A 157 -5.25 -21.25 17.85
CA GLY A 157 -6.11 -22.19 17.12
C GLY A 157 -7.60 -22.01 17.39
N ASP A 158 -7.99 -21.30 18.45
CA ASP A 158 -9.39 -21.07 18.79
C ASP A 158 -9.87 -19.74 18.23
N LYS A 159 -10.98 -19.78 17.49
CA LYS A 159 -11.71 -18.56 17.12
C LYS A 159 -12.36 -17.98 18.37
N LYS A 160 -12.12 -16.69 18.62
CA LYS A 160 -12.66 -15.98 19.78
C LYS A 160 -13.36 -14.72 19.32
N ALA A 161 -14.38 -14.30 20.06
CA ALA A 161 -14.92 -12.96 19.90
C ALA A 161 -13.81 -11.91 20.13
N VAL A 162 -13.97 -10.74 19.50
CA VAL A 162 -12.97 -9.66 19.49
C VAL A 162 -12.42 -9.36 20.88
N TRP A 163 -13.29 -9.21 21.89
CA TRP A 163 -12.87 -8.84 23.23
C TRP A 163 -12.07 -9.94 23.97
N PRO A 164 -12.55 -11.19 24.09
CA PRO A 164 -11.73 -12.28 24.61
C PRO A 164 -10.43 -12.50 23.84
N ALA A 165 -10.43 -12.24 22.52
CA ALA A 165 -9.23 -12.32 21.71
C ALA A 165 -8.20 -11.24 22.12
N LYS A 166 -8.66 -9.98 22.26
CA LYS A 166 -7.86 -8.86 22.77
C LYS A 166 -7.24 -9.17 24.14
N GLU A 167 -8.04 -9.65 25.10
CA GLU A 167 -7.54 -10.03 26.43
C GLU A 167 -6.52 -11.17 26.38
N ALA A 168 -6.77 -12.20 25.57
CA ALA A 168 -5.85 -13.32 25.41
C ALA A 168 -4.52 -12.86 24.82
N LEU A 169 -4.56 -12.01 23.80
CA LEU A 169 -3.36 -11.44 23.19
C LEU A 169 -2.58 -10.56 24.19
N TYR A 170 -3.25 -9.68 24.92
CA TYR A 170 -2.61 -8.83 25.95
C TYR A 170 -1.97 -9.67 27.06
N LYS A 171 -2.63 -10.75 27.48
CA LYS A 171 -2.09 -11.68 28.47
C LYS A 171 -0.83 -12.38 27.95
N VAL A 172 -0.80 -12.77 26.67
CA VAL A 172 0.41 -13.32 26.03
C VAL A 172 1.50 -12.26 25.94
N TRP A 173 1.15 -11.02 25.57
CA TRP A 173 2.09 -9.92 25.37
C TRP A 173 2.77 -9.48 26.67
N TYR A 174 1.98 -9.08 27.67
CA TYR A 174 2.46 -8.44 28.91
C TYR A 174 2.43 -9.38 30.13
N GLY A 175 2.00 -10.63 29.95
CA GLY A 175 1.91 -11.60 31.05
C GLY A 175 0.82 -11.21 32.07
N ARG A 176 1.13 -11.38 33.35
CA ARG A 176 0.21 -11.08 34.46
C ARG A 176 -0.15 -9.59 34.56
N ALA A 177 0.70 -8.70 34.04
CA ALA A 177 0.45 -7.26 34.02
C ALA A 177 -0.58 -6.84 32.96
N GLY A 178 -0.88 -7.68 31.97
CA GLY A 178 -1.72 -7.32 30.82
C GLY A 178 -3.09 -6.76 31.21
N LYS A 179 -3.77 -7.35 32.20
CA LYS A 179 -5.07 -6.86 32.67
C LYS A 179 -5.02 -5.44 33.24
N ARG A 180 -3.95 -5.10 33.97
CA ARG A 180 -3.77 -3.76 34.55
C ARG A 180 -3.47 -2.73 33.46
N LEU A 181 -2.71 -3.12 32.44
CA LEU A 181 -2.37 -2.25 31.32
C LEU A 181 -3.59 -1.97 30.43
N MET A 182 -4.41 -2.98 30.11
CA MET A 182 -5.68 -2.77 29.39
C MET A 182 -6.58 -1.75 30.10
N ALA A 183 -6.73 -1.87 31.42
CA ALA A 183 -7.53 -0.94 32.20
C ALA A 183 -6.94 0.48 32.19
N LYS A 184 -5.61 0.61 32.26
CA LYS A 184 -4.90 1.90 32.21
C LYS A 184 -5.05 2.58 30.86
N ASP A 185 -5.01 1.80 29.79
CA ASP A 185 -5.14 2.28 28.42
C ASP A 185 -6.60 2.61 28.05
N GLY A 186 -7.53 2.52 29.02
CA GLY A 186 -8.93 2.91 28.85
C GLY A 186 -9.76 1.89 28.07
N TRP A 187 -9.32 0.63 27.99
CA TRP A 187 -10.06 -0.39 27.26
C TRP A 187 -11.29 -0.78 28.06
N THR A 188 -12.42 -0.15 27.74
CA THR A 188 -13.73 -0.54 28.26
C THR A 188 -14.38 -1.50 27.27
N LYS A 189 -15.03 -2.53 27.80
CA LYS A 189 -15.87 -3.40 26.99
C LYS A 189 -17.04 -2.53 26.51
N GLN A 190 -17.07 -2.18 25.23
CA GLN A 190 -18.30 -1.66 24.66
C GLN A 190 -19.30 -2.81 24.64
N ASP A 191 -20.39 -2.65 25.39
CA ASP A 191 -21.51 -3.58 25.29
C ASP A 191 -22.08 -3.44 23.87
N ALA A 192 -22.03 -4.53 23.10
CA ALA A 192 -22.61 -4.58 21.77
C ALA A 192 -24.11 -4.29 21.90
N VAL A 193 -24.53 -3.11 21.44
CA VAL A 193 -25.94 -2.69 21.35
C VAL A 193 -26.61 -3.40 20.19
#